data_AF-A0A2N9LP71-F1
#
_entry.id   AF-A0A2N9LP71-F1
#
_cell.length_a   1.000
_cell.length_b   1.000
_cell.length_c   1.000
_cell.angle_alpha   90.00
_cell.angle_beta   90.00
_cell.angle_gamma   90.00
#
_symmetry.space_group_name_H-M   'P 1'
#
loop_
_entity.id
_entity.type
_entity.pdbx_description
1 polymer ?
#
loop_
_entity_poly.entity_id
_entity_poly.type
_entity_poly.pdbx_seq_one_letter_code
_entity_poly.pdbx_strand_id
1 'polypeptide(L)'
;MPASTPDPRRGNIYLRRMLIHGARAVLLHVKYDTAGFGQWVHRLAQRAPRNKVVVAIANKLARIAWVVLSSGRDYRHQPLPPAAA
;
A
#
# COMPACT_ATOMS: atom_id res chain seq x y z
N MET A 1 -33.33 -4.33 -18.48
CA MET A 1 -32.40 -4.08 -17.37
C MET A 1 -31.18 -3.32 -17.91
N PRO A 2 -31.13 -1.99 -17.88
CA PRO A 2 -29.93 -1.28 -18.34
C PRO A 2 -28.80 -1.46 -17.32
N ALA A 3 -27.76 -2.15 -17.74
CA ALA A 3 -26.53 -2.33 -16.99
C ALA A 3 -25.88 -0.96 -16.73
N SER A 4 -25.66 -0.62 -15.47
CA SER A 4 -24.94 0.57 -15.06
C SER A 4 -23.50 0.48 -15.56
N THR A 5 -23.12 1.30 -16.54
CA THR A 5 -21.72 1.48 -16.93
C THR A 5 -20.97 2.19 -15.80
N PRO A 6 -19.83 1.66 -15.30
CA PRO A 6 -19.06 2.33 -14.26
C PRO A 6 -18.42 3.62 -14.81
N ASP A 7 -18.57 4.73 -14.10
CA ASP A 7 -17.91 6.00 -14.42
C ASP A 7 -16.37 5.86 -14.29
N PRO A 8 -15.57 6.09 -15.36
CA PRO A 8 -14.11 5.95 -15.32
C PRO A 8 -13.45 6.92 -14.32
N ARG A 9 -14.14 8.00 -13.92
CA ARG A 9 -13.63 8.99 -12.96
C ARG A 9 -13.67 8.50 -11.50
N ARG A 10 -14.52 7.53 -11.16
CA ARG A 10 -14.67 7.06 -9.76
C ARG A 10 -13.60 6.06 -9.31
N GLY A 11 -12.71 5.65 -10.21
CA GLY A 11 -11.72 4.61 -9.94
C GLY A 11 -12.36 3.25 -9.72
N ASN A 12 -11.59 2.19 -9.93
CA ASN A 12 -12.13 0.83 -9.87
C ASN A 12 -12.32 0.37 -8.41
N ILE A 13 -13.59 0.21 -7.99
CA ILE A 13 -14.00 -0.25 -6.65
C ILE A 13 -13.40 -1.64 -6.33
N TYR A 14 -13.28 -2.51 -7.34
CA TYR A 14 -12.69 -3.83 -7.19
C TYR A 14 -11.21 -3.74 -6.82
N LEU A 15 -10.44 -2.90 -7.51
CA LEU A 15 -9.02 -2.67 -7.19
C LEU A 15 -8.86 -2.10 -5.77
N ARG A 16 -9.71 -1.15 -5.38
CA ARG A 16 -9.69 -0.62 -4.01
C ARG A 16 -9.95 -1.72 -2.98
N ARG A 17 -10.93 -2.60 -3.22
CA ARG A 17 -11.18 -3.74 -2.33
C ARG A 17 -9.98 -4.67 -2.25
N MET A 18 -9.40 -5.05 -3.38
CA MET A 18 -8.25 -5.94 -3.43
C MET A 18 -7.05 -5.36 -2.66
N LEU A 19 -6.77 -4.06 -2.85
CA LEU A 19 -5.71 -3.36 -2.12
C LEU A 19 -5.95 -3.31 -0.61
N ILE A 20 -7.20 -3.13 -0.17
CA ILE A 20 -7.55 -3.14 1.27
C ILE A 20 -7.36 -4.54 1.88
N HIS A 21 -7.73 -5.60 1.16
CA HIS A 21 -7.50 -6.97 1.64
C HIS A 21 -6.00 -7.29 1.69
N GLY A 22 -5.24 -6.91 0.66
CA GLY A 22 -3.78 -7.03 0.65
C GLY A 22 -3.14 -6.24 1.80
N ALA A 23 -3.59 -5.03 2.08
CA ALA A 23 -3.10 -4.22 3.19
C ALA A 23 -3.36 -4.87 4.56
N ARG A 24 -4.49 -5.58 4.74
CA ARG A 24 -4.76 -6.35 5.97
C ARG A 24 -3.78 -7.51 6.13
N ALA A 25 -3.52 -8.25 5.06
CA ALA A 25 -2.54 -9.34 5.07
C ALA A 25 -1.12 -8.83 5.37
N VAL A 26 -0.73 -7.71 4.76
CA VAL A 26 0.54 -7.02 5.04
C VAL A 26 0.61 -6.61 6.50
N LEU A 27 -0.43 -5.99 7.05
CA LEU A 27 -0.45 -5.58 8.46
C LEU A 27 -0.34 -6.78 9.43
N LEU A 28 -0.84 -7.95 9.04
CA LEU A 28 -0.72 -9.17 9.84
C LEU A 28 0.69 -9.78 9.79
N HIS A 29 1.37 -9.70 8.64
CA HIS A 29 2.69 -10.31 8.40
C HIS A 29 3.87 -9.35 8.53
N VAL A 30 3.63 -8.05 8.67
CA VAL A 30 4.71 -7.06 8.71
C VAL A 30 5.57 -7.30 9.95
N LYS A 31 6.84 -7.62 9.71
CA LYS A 31 7.85 -7.59 10.76
C LYS A 31 8.22 -6.12 10.97
N TYR A 32 7.94 -5.61 12.16
CA TYR A 32 8.26 -4.21 12.51
C TYR A 32 9.77 -3.94 12.53
N ASP A 33 10.57 -5.00 12.63
CA ASP A 33 12.04 -4.96 12.60
C ASP A 33 12.62 -4.82 11.18
N THR A 34 11.79 -4.90 10.14
CA THR A 34 12.25 -4.69 8.75
C THR A 34 12.43 -3.20 8.47
N ALA A 35 13.64 -2.83 8.06
CA ALA A 35 14.02 -1.45 7.76
C ALA A 35 13.04 -0.77 6.77
N GLY A 36 12.74 0.50 7.01
CA GLY A 36 11.96 1.36 6.12
C GLY A 36 10.45 1.14 6.19
N PHE A 37 9.93 0.11 5.51
CA PHE A 37 8.49 -0.11 5.40
C PHE A 37 7.87 -0.62 6.70
N GLY A 38 8.51 -1.60 7.36
CA GLY A 38 8.05 -2.15 8.64
C GLY A 38 7.99 -1.09 9.73
N GLN A 39 9.07 -0.31 9.89
CA GLN A 39 9.11 0.83 10.82
C GLN A 39 8.11 1.94 10.49
N TRP A 40 7.86 2.23 9.20
CA TRP A 40 6.82 3.18 8.83
C TRP A 40 5.43 2.70 9.26
N VAL A 41 5.10 1.43 9.03
CA VAL A 41 3.83 0.84 9.48
C VAL A 41 3.76 0.84 11.01
N HIS A 42 4.85 0.50 11.71
CA HIS A 42 4.93 0.52 13.16
C HIS A 42 4.57 1.88 13.74
N ARG A 43 5.26 2.94 13.28
CA ARG A 43 5.01 4.33 13.73
C ARG A 43 3.59 4.79 13.41
N LEU A 44 3.02 4.34 12.30
CA LEU A 44 1.65 4.68 11.94
C LEU A 44 0.63 3.97 12.84
N ALA A 45 0.86 2.70 13.16
CA ALA A 45 0.01 1.91 14.04
C ALA A 45 -0.03 2.45 15.48
N GLN A 46 1.05 3.09 15.94
CA GLN A 46 1.09 3.76 17.24
C GLN A 46 0.21 5.02 17.32
N ARG A 47 -0.07 5.68 16.19
CA ARG A 47 -0.72 7.01 16.15
C ARG A 47 -2.14 6.99 15.59
N ALA A 48 -2.56 5.87 14.98
CA ALA A 48 -3.83 5.78 14.28
C ALA A 48 -4.53 4.44 14.51
N PRO A 49 -5.87 4.41 14.53
CA PRO A 49 -6.65 3.18 14.63
C PRO A 49 -6.42 2.27 13.42
N ARG A 50 -6.53 0.96 13.64
CA ARG A 50 -6.23 -0.10 12.66
C ARG A 50 -6.81 0.13 11.27
N ASN A 51 -8.06 0.58 11.17
CA ASN A 51 -8.70 0.83 9.88
C ASN A 51 -8.02 1.96 9.07
N LYS A 52 -7.56 3.03 9.75
CA LYS A 52 -6.80 4.11 9.08
C LYS A 52 -5.43 3.61 8.63
N VAL A 53 -4.78 2.76 9.44
CA VAL A 53 -3.49 2.13 9.09
C VAL A 53 -3.63 1.26 7.83
N VAL A 54 -4.65 0.42 7.76
CA VAL A 54 -4.95 -0.43 6.59
C VAL A 54 -5.15 0.42 5.34
N VAL A 55 -5.95 1.49 5.42
CA VAL A 55 -6.19 2.38 4.28
C VAL A 55 -4.90 3.08 3.84
N ALA A 56 -4.07 3.52 4.78
CA ALA A 56 -2.79 4.15 4.46
C ALA A 56 -1.81 3.18 3.79
N ILE A 57 -1.73 1.93 4.26
CA ILE A 57 -0.95 0.87 3.62
C ILE A 57 -1.46 0.64 2.19
N ALA A 58 -2.77 0.48 2.01
CA ALA A 58 -3.38 0.31 0.69
C ALA A 58 -3.04 1.47 -0.25
N ASN A 59 -3.11 2.72 0.24
CA ASN A 59 -2.76 3.90 -0.55
C ASN A 59 -1.26 3.91 -0.94
N LYS A 60 -0.37 3.52 -0.02
CA LYS A 60 1.07 3.42 -0.31
C LYS A 60 1.36 2.34 -1.36
N LEU A 61 0.71 1.17 -1.25
CA LEU A 61 0.83 0.09 -2.24
C LEU A 61 0.28 0.52 -3.60
N ALA A 62 -0.87 1.21 -3.64
CA ALA A 62 -1.44 1.75 -4.86
C ALA A 62 -0.48 2.73 -5.56
N ARG A 63 0.16 3.60 -4.80
CA ARG A 63 1.14 4.56 -5.33
C ARG A 63 2.37 3.86 -5.89
N ILE A 64 2.89 2.83 -5.20
CA ILE A 64 4.01 2.01 -5.71
C ILE A 64 3.61 1.32 -7.01
N ALA A 65 2.47 0.64 -7.03
CA ALA A 65 1.96 -0.03 -8.23
C ALA A 65 1.79 0.97 -9.39
N TRP A 66 1.20 2.14 -9.13
CA TRP A 66 1.08 3.21 -10.12
C TRP A 66 2.44 3.62 -10.68
N VAL A 67 3.43 3.91 -9.83
CA VAL A 67 4.76 4.34 -10.28
C VAL A 67 5.44 3.23 -11.09
N VAL A 68 5.36 1.97 -10.66
CA VAL A 68 5.92 0.82 -11.41
C VAL A 68 5.24 0.70 -12.78
N LEU A 69 3.91 0.67 -12.81
CA LEU A 69 3.13 0.53 -14.04
C LEU A 69 3.31 1.72 -15.00
N SER A 70 3.40 2.95 -14.48
CA SER A 70 3.54 4.16 -15.29
C SER A 70 4.98 4.43 -15.73
N SER A 71 5.99 3.98 -14.98
CA SER A 71 7.39 4.19 -15.33
C SER A 71 7.94 3.19 -16.35
N GLY A 72 7.24 2.07 -16.58
CA GLY A 72 7.72 0.98 -17.44
C GLY A 72 9.02 0.34 -16.95
N ARG A 73 9.44 0.63 -15.71
CA ARG A 73 10.62 0.06 -15.07
C ARG A 73 10.20 -1.00 -14.07
N ASP A 74 11.02 -2.04 -13.96
CA ASP A 74 10.80 -3.07 -12.97
C ASP A 74 10.85 -2.52 -11.54
N TYR A 75 10.04 -3.12 -10.67
CA TYR A 75 10.06 -2.80 -9.26
C TYR A 75 11.44 -3.09 -8.68
N ARG A 76 12.13 -2.03 -8.22
CA ARG A 76 13.38 -2.14 -7.47
C ARG A 76 13.11 -1.87 -6.01
N HIS A 77 13.32 -2.87 -5.17
CA HIS A 77 13.34 -2.68 -3.74
C HIS A 77 14.59 -1.85 -3.40
N GLN A 78 14.41 -0.57 -3.09
CA GLN A 78 15.49 0.28 -2.59
C GLN A 78 15.90 -0.26 -1.21
N PRO A 79 17.11 -0.83 -1.05
CA PRO A 79 17.64 -1.12 0.28
C PRO A 79 17.83 0.23 0.99
N LEU A 80 17.39 0.35 2.25
CA LEU A 80 17.89 1.47 3.05
C LEU A 80 19.41 1.38 3.06
N PRO A 81 20.15 2.46 2.75
CA PRO A 81 21.59 2.44 2.93
C PRO A 81 21.90 2.05 4.38
N PRO A 82 22.90 1.17 4.63
CA PRO A 82 23.29 0.83 5.98
C PRO A 82 23.60 2.14 6.71
N ALA A 83 23.02 2.32 7.90
CA ALA A 83 23.26 3.50 8.71
C ALA A 83 24.77 3.69 8.82
N ALA A 84 25.27 4.81 8.31
CA ALA A 84 26.69 5.16 8.43
C ALA A 84 27.05 5.11 9.93
N ALA A 85 28.08 4.32 10.23
CA ALA A 85 28.66 4.13 11.55
C ALA A 85 29.31 5.42 12.07
#